data_AF-A0A376UGS3-F1
#
_entry.id   AF-A0A376UGS3-F1
#
_cell.length_a   1.000
_cell.length_b   1.000
_cell.length_c   1.000
_cell.angle_alpha   90.00
_cell.angle_beta   90.00
_cell.angle_gamma   90.00
#
_symmetry.space_group_name_H-M   'P 1'
#
loop_
_entity.id
_entity.type
_entity.pdbx_description
1 polymer ?
#
loop_
_entity_poly.entity_id
_entity_poly.type
_entity_poly.pdbx_seq_one_letter_code
_entity_poly.pdbx_strand_id
1 'polypeptide(L)' 'MQPNDITFFQRFQDDILAGRKTITIRDESESHFKTGDVLRVGRLKMTVIFARLKSPQPHRKAGYAD' A
#
# COMPACT_ATOMS: atom_id res chain seq x y z
N MET A 1 -4.85 -9.61 10.11
CA MET A 1 -4.83 -8.22 9.59
C MET A 1 -6.26 -7.82 9.27
N GLN A 2 -6.61 -6.56 9.49
CA GLN A 2 -7.92 -6.03 9.10
C GLN A 2 -7.97 -5.83 7.58
N PRO A 3 -9.16 -5.81 6.95
CA PRO A 3 -9.30 -5.68 5.48
C PRO A 3 -8.58 -4.48 4.88
N ASN A 4 -8.45 -3.39 5.64
CA ASN A 4 -7.79 -2.14 5.23
C ASN A 4 -6.35 -2.00 5.78
N ASP A 5 -5.77 -3.06 6.35
CA ASP A 5 -4.36 -3.05 6.71
C ASP A 5 -3.51 -3.31 5.47
N ILE A 6 -2.50 -2.47 5.27
CA ILE A 6 -1.47 -2.65 4.24
C ILE A 6 -0.11 -2.67 4.92
N THR A 7 0.80 -3.52 4.44
CA THR A 7 2.15 -3.59 5.01
C THR A 7 3.25 -3.22 4.02
N PHE A 8 4.30 -2.61 4.55
CA PHE A 8 5.51 -2.28 3.79
C PHE A 8 6.75 -2.82 4.48
N PHE A 9 7.82 -3.02 3.71
CA PHE A 9 9.13 -3.28 4.28
C PHE A 9 9.60 -2.10 5.14
N GLN A 10 10.32 -2.43 6.22
CA GLN A 10 10.83 -1.46 7.21
C GLN A 10 11.50 -0.24 6.59
N ARG A 11 12.31 -0.44 5.54
CA ARG A 11 13.05 0.63 4.85
C ARG A 11 12.17 1.74 4.27
N PHE A 12 10.88 1.49 4.05
CA PHE A 12 9.96 2.47 3.50
C PHE A 12 9.22 3.28 4.55
N GLN A 13 9.40 2.99 5.85
CA GLN A 13 8.68 3.72 6.89
C GLN A 13 8.93 5.23 6.79
N ASP A 14 10.19 5.65 6.76
CA ASP A 14 10.53 7.07 6.79
C ASP A 14 10.12 7.78 5.50
N ASP A 15 10.13 7.08 4.36
CA ASP A 15 9.62 7.59 3.09
C ASP A 15 8.10 7.71 3.08
N ILE A 16 7.37 6.81 3.75
CA ILE A 16 5.91 6.89 3.90
C ILE A 16 5.54 8.03 4.84
N LEU A 17 6.23 8.15 5.98
CA LEU A 17 6.00 9.23 6.95
C LEU A 17 6.32 10.61 6.36
N ALA A 18 7.33 10.69 5.49
CA ALA A 18 7.68 11.91 4.78
C ALA A 18 6.88 12.14 3.48
N GLY A 19 5.95 11.25 3.12
CA GLY A 19 5.16 11.36 1.89
C GLY A 19 5.95 11.20 0.58
N ARG A 20 7.20 10.74 0.64
CA ARG A 20 8.06 10.51 -0.55
C ARG A 20 7.72 9.21 -1.27
N LYS A 21 7.12 8.25 -0.59
CA LYS A 21 6.68 6.98 -1.19
C LYS A 21 5.35 7.18 -1.94
N THR A 22 5.40 7.19 -3.26
CA THR A 22 4.23 7.54 -4.10
C THR A 22 3.58 6.38 -4.86
N ILE A 23 4.29 5.27 -5.08
CA ILE A 23 3.78 4.12 -5.87
C ILE A 23 3.91 2.82 -5.07
N THR A 24 2.92 1.92 -5.19
CA THR A 24 2.96 0.55 -4.66
C THR A 24 2.44 -0.41 -5.72
N ILE A 25 3.16 -1.51 -5.97
CA ILE A 25 2.74 -2.57 -6.89
C ILE A 25 2.36 -3.79 -6.05
N ARG A 26 1.27 -4.43 -6.41
CA ARG A 26 0.69 -5.60 -5.74
C ARG A 26 0.25 -6.58 -6.82
N ASP A 27 0.24 -7.87 -6.48
CA ASP A 27 -0.45 -8.85 -7.30
C ASP A 27 -1.97 -8.72 -7.15
N GLU A 28 -2.71 -9.48 -7.97
CA GLU A 28 -4.17 -9.43 -7.98
C GLU A 28 -4.80 -9.83 -6.64
N SER A 29 -4.19 -10.78 -5.92
CA SER A 29 -4.69 -11.26 -4.63
C SER A 29 -4.58 -10.20 -3.51
N GLU A 30 -3.67 -9.24 -3.66
CA GLU A 30 -3.46 -8.11 -2.73
C GLU A 30 -4.02 -6.77 -3.27
N SER A 31 -4.86 -6.80 -4.32
CA SER A 31 -5.32 -5.61 -5.05
C SER A 31 -6.74 -5.13 -4.72
N HIS A 32 -7.36 -5.65 -3.67
CA HIS A 32 -8.77 -5.40 -3.32
C HIS A 32 -9.09 -3.98 -2.83
N PHE A 33 -8.09 -3.12 -2.63
CA PHE A 33 -8.29 -1.73 -2.21
C PHE A 33 -8.90 -0.87 -3.31
N LYS A 34 -9.83 0.01 -2.93
CA LYS A 34 -10.48 0.96 -3.84
C LYS A 34 -9.84 2.33 -3.72
N THR A 35 -9.93 3.12 -4.80
CA THR A 35 -9.51 4.53 -4.79
C THR A 35 -10.22 5.27 -3.66
N GLY A 36 -9.46 5.99 -2.85
CA GLY A 36 -9.98 6.80 -1.76
C GLY A 36 -10.13 6.07 -0.41
N ASP A 37 -9.93 4.75 -0.36
CA ASP A 37 -9.92 4.00 0.90
C ASP A 37 -8.87 4.55 1.86
N VAL A 38 -9.18 4.56 3.16
CA VAL A 38 -8.20 4.88 4.20
C VAL A 38 -7.51 3.60 4.66
N LEU A 39 -6.24 3.48 4.30
CA LEU A 39 -5.40 2.33 4.59
C LEU A 39 -4.65 2.55 5.90
N ARG A 40 -4.58 1.49 6.72
CA ARG A 40 -3.78 1.44 7.95
C ARG A 40 -2.43 0.82 7.61
N VAL A 41 -1.37 1.59 7.78
CA VAL A 41 -0.04 1.18 7.32
C VAL A 41 0.76 0.56 8.45
N GLY A 42 1.14 -0.70 8.28
CA GLY A 42 1.98 -1.45 9.19
C GLY A 42 3.31 -1.87 8.58
N ARG A 43 4.22 -2.35 9.43
CA ARG A 43 5.45 -3.00 8.98
C ARG A 43 5.15 -4.47 8.65
N LEU A 44 5.71 -4.98 7.56
CA LEU A 44 5.60 -6.40 7.20
C LEU A 44 6.12 -7.28 8.36
N LYS A 45 5.39 -8.37 8.67
CA LYS A 45 5.63 -9.28 9.81
C LYS A 45 5.52 -8.64 11.21
N MET A 46 5.01 -7.41 11.31
CA MET A 46 4.75 -6.73 12.58
C MET A 46 3.24 -6.51 12.75
N THR A 47 2.80 -6.29 13.99
CA THR A 47 1.41 -5.94 14.33
C THR A 47 1.19 -4.43 14.52
N VAL A 48 2.27 -3.64 14.51
CA VAL A 48 2.21 -2.19 14.78
C VAL A 48 1.84 -1.41 13.51
N ILE A 49 0.86 -0.51 13.66
CA ILE A 49 0.45 0.48 12.66
C ILE A 49 1.16 1.80 12.95
N PHE A 50 1.74 2.43 11.93
CA PHE A 50 2.52 3.66 12.07
C PHE A 50 1.99 4.84 11.25
N ALA A 51 1.09 4.62 10.29
CA ALA A 51 0.51 5.70 9.48
C ALA A 51 -0.90 5.36 8.96
N ARG A 52 -1.59 6.37 8.45
CA ARG A 52 -2.81 6.23 7.64
C ARG A 52 -2.61 6.91 6.30
N LEU A 53 -2.96 6.24 5.21
CA LEU A 53 -2.84 6.77 3.85
C LEU A 53 -4.18 6.67 3.13
N LYS A 54 -4.43 7.60 2.21
CA LYS A 54 -5.54 7.50 1.26
C LYS A 54 -5.07 6.72 0.04
N SER A 55 -5.77 5.64 -0.30
CA SER A 55 -5.47 4.81 -1.47
C SER A 55 -5.56 5.66 -2.74
N PRO A 56 -4.47 5.78 -3.53
CA PRO A 56 -4.48 6.55 -4.75
C PRO A 56 -5.23 5.81 -5.86
N GLN A 57 -5.47 6.49 -6.99
CA GLN A 57 -6.03 5.85 -8.18
C GLN A 57 -5.02 4.79 -8.69
N PRO A 58 -5.43 3.54 -8.94
CA PRO A 58 -4.52 2.51 -9.39
C PRO A 58 -4.06 2.78 -10.82
N HIS A 59 -2.75 2.82 -11.04
CA HIS A 59 -2.18 2.78 -12.38
C HIS A 59 -2.13 1.32 -12.84
N ARG A 60 -3.20 0.83 -13.48
CA ARG A 60 -3.18 -0.47 -14.17
C ARG A 60 -2.27 -0.33 -15.39
N LYS A 61 -1.17 -1.11 -15.45
CA LYS A 61 -0.44 -1.27 -16.72
C LYS A 61 -1.40 -1.94 -17.71
N ALA A 62 -1.55 -1.36 -18.91
CA ALA A 62 -2.05 -2.09 -20.06
C ALA A 62 -1.18 -3.35 -20.19
N GLY A 63 -1.82 -4.52 -20.29
CA GLY A 63 -1.14 -5.81 -20.27
C GLY A 63 0.02 -5.85 -21.26
N TYR A 64 1.10 -6.51 -20.85
CA TYR A 64 2.05 -7.04 -21.83
C TYR A 64 1.26 -8.08 -22.64
N ALA A 65 0.98 -7.77 -23.91
CA ALA A 65 0.53 -8.78 -24.84
C ALA A 65 1.70 -9.74 -25.08
N ASP A 66 1.45 -11.04 -24.94
CA ASP A 66 2.36 -12.10 -25.40
C ASP A 66 2.58 -12.02 -26.91
#